data_AF-A0A6L6LPN7-F1
#
_entry.id   AF-A0A6L6LPN7-F1
#
_cell.length_a   1.000
_cell.length_b   1.000
_cell.length_c   1.000
_cell.angle_alpha   90.00
_cell.angle_beta   90.00
_cell.angle_gamma   90.00
#
_symmetry.space_group_name_H-M   'P 1'
#
loop_
_entity.id
_entity.type
_entity.pdbx_description
1 polymer ?
#
loop_
_entity_poly.entity_id
_entity_poly.type
_entity_poly.pdbx_seq_one_letter_code
_entity_poly.pdbx_strand_id
1 'polypeptide(L)'
;MQETIQFTCNITQTERIAEVLRRAYTSVECFWVSKLQWMHTETENGTVECSVIPQYSMSREERDHALLIINKHVNYIIQKSDGTPESIMHEAAEWLFAHAEYDHDEQTQLLKSRANLVGAFIDGKAVCAGYSRAAAYCLLRAGYSAAYCVGEAGGVCHAWNAYVDSTGRLVFADVTYAVTANDDLMVENFLDMEAETVSTRITDSEDWYFAG
;
A
#
# COMPACT_ATOMS: atom_id res chain seq x y z
N MET A 1 -0.48 -21.84 8.72
CA MET A 1 0.89 -22.37 8.89
C MET A 1 1.72 -21.30 9.54
N GLN A 2 2.44 -21.63 10.61
CA GLN A 2 3.38 -20.72 11.26
C GLN A 2 4.78 -21.11 10.80
N GLU A 3 5.41 -20.22 10.05
CA GLU A 3 6.79 -20.38 9.58
C GLU A 3 7.71 -19.60 10.52
N THR A 4 8.94 -20.08 10.73
CA THR A 4 9.96 -19.34 11.48
C THR A 4 11.20 -19.25 10.62
N ILE A 5 11.61 -18.03 10.31
CA ILE A 5 12.81 -17.72 9.56
C ILE A 5 13.89 -17.35 10.58
N GLN A 6 14.99 -18.10 10.59
CA GLN A 6 16.10 -17.91 11.54
C GLN A 6 17.37 -17.50 10.80
N PHE A 7 18.09 -16.53 11.36
CA PHE A 7 19.39 -16.10 10.86
C PHE A 7 20.24 -15.47 11.98
N THR A 8 21.53 -15.33 11.75
CA THR A 8 22.47 -14.71 12.69
C THR A 8 23.08 -13.45 12.06
N CYS A 9 23.22 -12.38 12.83
CA CYS A 9 23.84 -11.14 12.40
C CYS A 9 24.77 -10.56 13.48
N ASN A 10 25.50 -9.49 13.15
CA ASN A 10 26.32 -8.76 14.12
C ASN A 10 25.47 -7.73 14.88
N ILE A 11 25.82 -7.44 16.14
CA ILE A 11 25.04 -6.60 17.07
C ILE A 11 24.69 -5.21 16.50
N THR A 12 25.53 -4.65 15.62
CA THR A 12 25.33 -3.34 15.00
C THR A 12 24.22 -3.31 13.94
N GLN A 13 23.54 -4.42 13.67
CA GLN A 13 22.56 -4.54 12.58
C GLN A 13 21.10 -4.68 13.04
N THR A 14 20.83 -4.85 14.33
CA THR A 14 19.48 -5.18 14.84
C THR A 14 18.43 -4.12 14.54
N GLU A 15 18.76 -2.83 14.69
CA GLU A 15 17.86 -1.72 14.34
C GLU A 15 17.56 -1.69 12.84
N ARG A 16 18.58 -1.92 12.00
CA ARG A 16 18.42 -1.99 10.54
C ARG A 16 17.56 -3.17 10.12
N ILE A 17 17.66 -4.30 10.81
CA ILE A 17 16.83 -5.48 10.57
C ILE A 17 15.36 -5.17 10.87
N ALA A 18 15.07 -4.59 12.03
CA ALA A 18 13.70 -4.24 12.39
C ALA A 18 13.07 -3.30 11.35
N GLU A 19 13.84 -2.33 10.85
CA GLU A 19 13.39 -1.39 9.81
C GLU A 19 13.18 -2.06 8.45
N VAL A 20 14.11 -2.90 7.99
CA VAL A 20 13.95 -3.67 6.74
C VAL A 20 12.73 -4.59 6.81
N LEU A 21 12.56 -5.29 7.93
CA LEU A 21 11.41 -6.16 8.15
C LEU A 21 10.11 -5.36 8.13
N ARG A 22 10.11 -4.18 8.76
CA ARG A 22 8.97 -3.26 8.75
C ARG A 22 8.58 -2.90 7.33
N ARG A 23 9.52 -2.39 6.53
CA ARG A 23 9.29 -2.03 5.12
C ARG A 23 8.83 -3.21 4.27
N ALA A 24 9.42 -4.38 4.49
CA ALA A 24 9.08 -5.58 3.73
C ALA A 24 7.62 -6.00 3.96
N TYR A 25 7.14 -6.02 5.22
CA TYR A 25 5.76 -6.43 5.48
C TYR A 25 4.73 -5.33 5.20
N THR A 26 5.10 -4.05 5.27
CA THR A 26 4.19 -2.94 4.93
C THR A 26 4.12 -2.67 3.43
N SER A 27 5.00 -3.29 2.63
CA SER A 27 4.96 -3.27 1.18
C SER A 27 3.58 -3.64 0.66
N VAL A 28 3.10 -2.88 -0.32
CA VAL A 28 1.81 -3.11 -0.97
C VAL A 28 1.73 -4.48 -1.63
N GLU A 29 2.88 -5.03 -2.03
CA GLU A 29 2.98 -6.35 -2.65
C GLU A 29 2.77 -7.48 -1.64
N CYS A 30 3.05 -7.28 -0.34
CA CYS A 30 2.94 -8.30 0.70
C CYS A 30 1.55 -8.37 1.36
N PHE A 31 0.47 -8.16 0.59
CA PHE A 31 -0.91 -8.07 1.11
C PHE A 31 -1.43 -9.34 1.83
N TRP A 32 -0.78 -10.50 1.65
CA TRP A 32 -1.10 -11.75 2.33
C TRP A 32 -0.43 -11.89 3.71
N VAL A 33 0.50 -10.99 4.06
CA VAL A 33 1.15 -10.97 5.37
C VAL A 33 0.31 -10.14 6.32
N SER A 34 -0.22 -10.80 7.35
CA SER A 34 -1.16 -10.19 8.29
C SER A 34 -0.48 -9.65 9.54
N LYS A 35 0.64 -10.23 9.94
CA LYS A 35 1.43 -9.84 11.10
C LYS A 35 2.84 -10.35 10.92
N LEU A 36 3.82 -9.59 11.39
CA LEU A 36 5.20 -10.03 11.49
C LEU A 36 5.63 -9.90 12.94
N GLN A 37 6.06 -11.01 13.54
CA GLN A 37 6.73 -10.98 14.84
C GLN A 37 8.23 -11.15 14.61
N TRP A 38 9.03 -10.41 15.37
CA TRP A 38 10.47 -10.46 15.32
C TRP A 38 11.01 -10.55 16.75
N MET A 39 12.00 -11.40 16.95
CA MET A 39 12.68 -11.60 18.24
C MET A 39 14.17 -11.71 17.98
N HIS A 40 14.98 -11.31 18.95
CA HIS A 40 16.41 -11.50 18.91
C HIS A 40 17.00 -11.83 20.27
N THR A 41 18.11 -12.56 20.25
CA THR A 41 18.87 -12.94 21.43
C THR A 41 20.35 -12.71 21.17
N GLU A 42 21.03 -12.00 22.07
CA GLU A 42 22.48 -11.85 22.03
C GLU A 42 23.17 -13.16 22.43
N THR A 43 24.21 -13.54 21.68
CA THR A 43 25.01 -14.73 21.97
C THR A 43 26.28 -14.37 22.73
N GLU A 44 26.87 -15.34 23.43
CA GLU A 44 28.15 -15.17 24.15
C GLU A 44 29.31 -14.74 23.23
N ASN A 45 29.20 -15.01 21.92
CA ASN A 45 30.22 -14.70 20.92
C ASN A 45 30.05 -13.28 20.31
N GLY A 46 29.14 -12.45 20.85
CA GLY A 46 28.90 -11.09 20.37
C GLY A 46 28.09 -11.00 19.07
N THR A 47 27.44 -12.10 18.66
CA THR A 47 26.47 -12.11 17.56
C THR A 47 25.05 -12.02 18.09
N VAL A 48 24.09 -11.79 17.19
CA VAL A 48 22.67 -11.77 17.51
C VAL A 48 21.97 -12.83 16.67
N GLU A 49 21.29 -13.75 17.35
CA GLU A 49 20.35 -14.67 16.73
C GLU A 49 19.00 -13.98 16.54
N CYS A 50 18.45 -14.08 15.34
CA CYS A 50 17.24 -13.41 14.92
C CYS A 50 16.20 -14.44 14.51
N SER A 51 14.96 -14.27 14.97
CA SER A 51 13.81 -15.08 14.58
C SER A 51 12.69 -14.18 14.06
N VAL A 52 12.24 -14.46 12.84
CA VAL A 52 11.12 -13.76 12.19
C VAL A 52 9.99 -14.74 11.97
N ILE A 53 8.81 -14.40 12.46
CA ILE A 53 7.62 -15.25 12.49
C ILE A 53 6.49 -14.51 11.76
N PRO A 54 6.35 -14.69 10.44
CA PRO A 54 5.22 -14.15 9.69
C PRO A 54 3.94 -14.93 10.01
N GLN A 55 2.82 -14.21 10.07
CA GLN A 55 1.48 -14.77 10.09
C GLN A 55 0.75 -14.35 8.82
N TYR A 56 0.22 -15.32 8.09
CA TYR A 56 -0.43 -15.10 6.82
C TYR A 56 -1.96 -15.03 6.98
N SER A 57 -2.62 -14.15 6.23
CA SER A 57 -4.08 -14.04 6.21
C SER A 57 -4.75 -15.07 5.29
N MET A 58 -3.97 -15.80 4.50
CA MET A 58 -4.42 -16.76 3.51
C MET A 58 -3.36 -17.83 3.27
N SER A 59 -3.77 -18.95 2.70
CA SER A 59 -2.89 -20.01 2.18
C SER A 59 -2.14 -19.55 0.92
N ARG A 60 -1.18 -20.37 0.49
CA ARG A 60 -0.43 -20.12 -0.76
C ARG A 60 -1.34 -20.16 -1.97
N GLU A 61 -2.24 -21.14 -2.01
CA GLU A 61 -3.18 -21.35 -3.10
C GLU A 61 -4.17 -20.18 -3.21
N GLU A 62 -4.71 -19.72 -2.08
CA GLU A 62 -5.57 -18.52 -2.02
C GLU A 62 -4.83 -17.26 -2.45
N ARG A 63 -3.57 -17.09 -2.01
CA ARG A 63 -2.71 -15.97 -2.43
C ARG A 63 -2.49 -15.99 -3.94
N ASP A 64 -2.13 -17.14 -4.51
CA ASP A 64 -1.84 -17.26 -5.95
C ASP A 64 -3.10 -16.99 -6.79
N HIS A 65 -4.26 -17.45 -6.31
CA HIS A 65 -5.54 -17.14 -6.92
C HIS A 65 -5.90 -15.64 -6.82
N ALA A 66 -5.73 -15.04 -5.64
CA ALA A 66 -5.96 -13.60 -5.44
C ALA A 66 -5.04 -12.76 -6.34
N LEU A 67 -3.75 -13.12 -6.43
CA LEU A 67 -2.77 -12.44 -7.25
C LEU A 67 -3.12 -12.53 -8.74
N LEU A 68 -3.65 -13.67 -9.21
CA LEU A 68 -4.12 -13.80 -10.59
C LEU A 68 -5.26 -12.83 -10.90
N ILE A 69 -6.24 -12.70 -10.01
CA ILE A 69 -7.38 -11.78 -10.16
C ILE A 69 -6.90 -10.33 -10.13
N ILE A 70 -6.13 -9.97 -9.10
CA ILE A 70 -5.56 -8.61 -8.94
C ILE A 70 -4.77 -8.23 -10.19
N ASN A 71 -3.87 -9.10 -10.66
CA ASN A 71 -3.04 -8.82 -11.82
C ASN A 71 -3.84 -8.69 -13.12
N LYS A 72 -4.97 -9.40 -13.24
CA LYS A 72 -5.87 -9.22 -14.38
C LYS A 72 -6.45 -7.80 -14.41
N HIS A 73 -6.91 -7.28 -13.27
CA HIS A 73 -7.44 -5.92 -13.16
C HIS A 73 -6.36 -4.86 -13.38
N VAL A 74 -5.19 -5.03 -12.74
CA VAL A 74 -4.05 -4.13 -12.89
C VAL A 74 -3.56 -4.07 -14.33
N ASN A 75 -3.42 -5.22 -15.00
CA ASN A 75 -3.01 -5.25 -16.40
C ASN A 75 -4.05 -4.56 -17.30
N TYR A 76 -5.34 -4.71 -17.01
CA TYR A 76 -6.40 -4.00 -17.74
C TYR A 76 -6.28 -2.48 -17.57
N ILE A 77 -6.10 -2.00 -16.33
CA ILE A 77 -5.90 -0.58 -16.02
C ILE A 77 -4.69 -0.01 -16.79
N ILE A 78 -3.54 -0.69 -16.70
CA ILE A 78 -2.32 -0.26 -17.40
C ILE A 78 -2.53 -0.25 -18.92
N GLN A 79 -3.21 -1.25 -19.49
CA GLN A 79 -3.48 -1.30 -20.94
C GLN A 79 -4.49 -0.26 -21.41
N LYS A 80 -5.39 0.19 -20.54
CA LYS A 80 -6.37 1.24 -20.84
C LYS A 80 -5.73 2.63 -20.81
N SER A 81 -4.75 2.82 -19.93
CA SER A 81 -3.94 4.05 -19.88
C SER A 81 -3.09 4.24 -21.14
N ASP A 82 -2.52 5.43 -21.31
CA ASP A 82 -1.51 5.69 -22.35
C ASP A 82 -0.09 5.23 -21.95
N GLY A 83 0.05 4.62 -20.77
CA GLY A 83 1.30 4.12 -20.22
C GLY A 83 2.10 5.13 -19.40
N THR A 84 1.67 6.40 -19.33
CA THR A 84 2.26 7.40 -18.42
C THR A 84 1.82 7.16 -16.98
N PRO A 85 2.63 7.52 -15.97
CA PRO A 85 2.26 7.32 -14.57
C PRO A 85 0.99 8.11 -14.18
N GLU A 86 0.82 9.34 -14.67
CA GLU A 86 -0.39 10.13 -14.45
C GLU A 86 -1.65 9.50 -15.06
N SER A 87 -1.55 8.94 -16.27
CA SER A 87 -2.67 8.23 -16.90
C SER A 87 -2.99 6.91 -16.17
N ILE A 88 -1.98 6.18 -15.69
CA ILE A 88 -2.19 4.97 -14.89
C ILE A 88 -2.87 5.29 -13.56
N MET A 89 -2.45 6.36 -12.88
CA MET A 89 -3.10 6.81 -11.64
C MET A 89 -4.56 7.17 -11.90
N HIS A 90 -4.84 7.91 -12.98
CA HIS A 90 -6.19 8.26 -13.40
C HIS A 90 -7.06 7.02 -13.68
N GLU A 91 -6.58 6.10 -14.52
CA GLU A 91 -7.33 4.88 -14.86
C GLU A 91 -7.50 3.93 -13.65
N ALA A 92 -6.56 3.94 -12.70
CA ALA A 92 -6.71 3.22 -11.44
C ALA A 92 -7.83 3.83 -10.58
N ALA A 93 -7.88 5.16 -10.48
CA ALA A 93 -8.93 5.87 -9.75
C ALA A 93 -10.31 5.64 -10.39
N GLU A 94 -10.43 5.76 -11.71
CA GLU A 94 -11.65 5.45 -12.47
C GLU A 94 -12.12 4.00 -12.25
N TRP A 95 -11.18 3.04 -12.28
CA TRP A 95 -11.52 1.65 -12.00
C TRP A 95 -12.02 1.48 -10.57
N LEU A 96 -11.36 2.07 -9.58
CA LEU A 96 -11.75 1.99 -8.18
C LEU A 96 -13.11 2.65 -7.92
N PHE A 97 -13.36 3.82 -8.52
CA PHE A 97 -14.65 4.51 -8.46
C PHE A 97 -15.80 3.62 -8.95
N ALA A 98 -15.58 2.88 -10.04
CA ALA A 98 -16.61 2.04 -10.63
C ALA A 98 -16.80 0.67 -9.95
N HIS A 99 -15.83 0.20 -9.15
CA HIS A 99 -15.79 -1.20 -8.67
C HIS A 99 -15.57 -1.36 -7.17
N ALA A 100 -15.30 -0.30 -6.43
CA ALA A 100 -15.08 -0.36 -4.99
C ALA A 100 -15.91 0.70 -4.25
N GLU A 101 -16.48 0.29 -3.12
CA GLU A 101 -17.18 1.17 -2.20
C GLU A 101 -16.31 1.45 -0.96
N TYR A 102 -16.44 2.65 -0.38
CA TYR A 102 -15.76 2.95 0.87
C TYR A 102 -16.42 2.24 2.05
N ASP A 103 -15.63 1.56 2.90
CA ASP A 103 -16.15 0.88 4.08
C ASP A 103 -16.31 1.86 5.25
N HIS A 104 -17.53 2.38 5.42
CA HIS A 104 -17.89 3.27 6.53
C HIS A 104 -18.23 2.52 7.83
N ASP A 105 -18.41 1.20 7.79
CA ASP A 105 -18.85 0.43 8.96
C ASP A 105 -17.68 0.21 9.94
N GLU A 106 -17.87 0.64 11.20
CA GLU A 106 -16.85 0.56 12.26
C GLU A 106 -16.36 -0.85 12.57
N GLN A 107 -17.18 -1.88 12.33
CA GLN A 107 -16.83 -3.26 12.60
C GLN A 107 -16.07 -3.87 11.42
N THR A 108 -16.53 -3.62 10.19
CA THR A 108 -15.93 -4.23 9.00
C THR A 108 -14.71 -3.49 8.49
N GLN A 109 -14.58 -2.18 8.75
CA GLN A 109 -13.41 -1.40 8.33
C GLN A 109 -12.09 -1.85 8.99
N LEU A 110 -12.18 -2.54 10.13
CA LEU A 110 -11.03 -3.12 10.85
C LEU A 110 -10.54 -4.44 10.24
N LEU A 111 -11.29 -5.03 9.29
CA LEU A 111 -10.85 -6.22 8.58
C LEU A 111 -9.61 -5.89 7.76
N LYS A 112 -8.56 -6.71 7.89
CA LYS A 112 -7.29 -6.48 7.19
C LYS A 112 -7.43 -6.38 5.67
N SER A 113 -8.42 -7.07 5.09
CA SER A 113 -8.68 -6.99 3.65
C SER A 113 -9.08 -5.58 3.21
N ARG A 114 -9.82 -4.81 4.02
CA ARG A 114 -10.24 -3.43 3.70
C ARG A 114 -9.07 -2.49 3.50
N ALA A 115 -7.94 -2.77 4.15
CA ALA A 115 -6.74 -1.95 4.07
C ALA A 115 -5.73 -2.44 3.02
N ASN A 116 -6.06 -3.43 2.18
CA ASN A 116 -5.12 -4.00 1.21
C ASN A 116 -5.75 -4.26 -0.18
N LEU A 117 -4.97 -4.88 -1.07
CA LEU A 117 -5.36 -5.15 -2.46
C LEU A 117 -6.60 -6.05 -2.59
N VAL A 118 -6.85 -6.94 -1.61
CA VAL A 118 -8.03 -7.83 -1.63
C VAL A 118 -9.30 -7.01 -1.47
N GLY A 119 -9.35 -6.08 -0.51
CA GLY A 119 -10.51 -5.22 -0.31
C GLY A 119 -10.85 -4.41 -1.56
N ALA A 120 -9.82 -3.80 -2.17
CA ALA A 120 -10.00 -2.93 -3.32
C ALA A 120 -10.32 -3.68 -4.63
N PHE A 121 -9.58 -4.74 -4.97
CA PHE A 121 -9.70 -5.41 -6.28
C PHE A 121 -10.60 -6.64 -6.28
N ILE A 122 -10.85 -7.27 -5.12
CA ILE A 122 -11.59 -8.54 -5.05
C ILE A 122 -12.92 -8.36 -4.32
N ASP A 123 -12.90 -7.78 -3.12
CA ASP A 123 -14.11 -7.63 -2.32
C ASP A 123 -14.98 -6.46 -2.81
N GLY A 124 -14.40 -5.51 -3.56
CA GLY A 124 -15.08 -4.27 -3.98
C GLY A 124 -15.43 -3.37 -2.80
N LYS A 125 -14.71 -3.47 -1.68
CA LYS A 125 -14.97 -2.69 -0.48
C LYS A 125 -13.67 -2.47 0.31
N ALA A 126 -13.31 -1.21 0.50
CA ALA A 126 -12.01 -0.81 1.06
C ALA A 126 -12.08 0.47 1.90
N VAL A 127 -11.05 0.71 2.72
CA VAL A 127 -10.79 2.00 3.37
C VAL A 127 -9.64 2.73 2.66
N CYS A 128 -9.32 3.96 3.08
CA CYS A 128 -8.30 4.80 2.46
C CYS A 128 -6.98 4.08 2.17
N ALA A 129 -6.57 3.20 3.08
CA ALA A 129 -5.37 2.41 2.95
C ALA A 129 -5.45 1.34 1.84
N GLY A 130 -6.63 0.74 1.61
CA GLY A 130 -6.85 -0.21 0.51
C GLY A 130 -6.84 0.48 -0.85
N TYR A 131 -7.53 1.61 -0.99
CA TYR A 131 -7.52 2.43 -2.21
C TYR A 131 -6.10 2.88 -2.57
N SER A 132 -5.39 3.47 -1.60
CA SER A 132 -4.03 3.99 -1.83
C SER A 132 -3.04 2.88 -2.19
N ARG A 133 -3.13 1.70 -1.55
CA ARG A 133 -2.30 0.55 -1.93
C ARG A 133 -2.62 0.03 -3.33
N ALA A 134 -3.90 -0.01 -3.71
CA ALA A 134 -4.31 -0.47 -5.04
C ALA A 134 -3.80 0.45 -6.16
N ALA A 135 -3.92 1.76 -5.99
CA ALA A 135 -3.40 2.74 -6.94
C ALA A 135 -1.86 2.68 -7.05
N ALA A 136 -1.16 2.65 -5.91
CA ALA A 136 0.30 2.47 -5.90
C ALA A 136 0.71 1.17 -6.61
N TYR A 137 0.02 0.06 -6.35
CA TYR A 137 0.33 -1.23 -6.97
C TYR A 137 0.19 -1.19 -8.51
N CYS A 138 -0.74 -0.42 -9.07
CA CYS A 138 -0.82 -0.24 -10.52
C CYS A 138 0.44 0.41 -11.11
N LEU A 139 0.93 1.49 -10.48
CA LEU A 139 2.16 2.18 -10.90
C LEU A 139 3.39 1.29 -10.78
N LEU A 140 3.53 0.58 -9.65
CA LEU A 140 4.64 -0.35 -9.42
C LEU A 140 4.69 -1.45 -10.46
N ARG A 141 3.52 -2.00 -10.82
CA ARG A 141 3.41 -3.05 -11.83
C ARG A 141 3.67 -2.57 -13.25
N ALA A 142 3.54 -1.27 -13.51
CA ALA A 142 3.99 -0.62 -14.73
C ALA A 142 5.48 -0.24 -14.73
N GLY A 143 6.19 -0.42 -13.60
CA GLY A 143 7.62 -0.12 -13.47
C GLY A 143 7.92 1.31 -13.00
N TYR A 144 6.93 2.03 -12.48
CA TYR A 144 7.12 3.36 -11.90
C TYR A 144 7.25 3.28 -10.38
N SER A 145 8.10 4.14 -9.80
CA SER A 145 8.16 4.30 -8.35
C SER A 145 6.90 5.00 -7.84
N ALA A 146 6.30 4.41 -6.82
CA ALA A 146 5.14 4.98 -6.14
C ALA A 146 5.21 4.72 -4.64
N ALA A 147 4.74 5.67 -3.85
CA ALA A 147 4.57 5.55 -2.42
C ALA A 147 3.12 5.31 -2.04
N TYR A 148 2.96 4.46 -1.03
CA TYR A 148 1.84 4.48 -0.11
C TYR A 148 2.20 5.41 1.06
N CYS A 149 1.57 6.57 1.13
CA CYS A 149 1.79 7.57 2.16
C CYS A 149 0.75 7.42 3.27
N VAL A 150 1.16 7.65 4.52
CA VAL A 150 0.27 7.71 5.68
C VAL A 150 0.50 8.98 6.47
N GLY A 151 -0.54 9.42 7.18
CA GLY A 151 -0.48 10.57 8.04
C GLY A 151 -1.85 10.97 8.52
N GLU A 152 -2.07 12.27 8.71
CA GLU A 152 -3.35 12.84 9.10
C GLU A 152 -3.89 13.76 8.01
N ALA A 153 -5.19 13.65 7.71
CA ALA A 153 -5.92 14.61 6.91
C ALA A 153 -7.19 15.02 7.67
N GLY A 154 -7.36 16.33 7.93
CA GLY A 154 -8.56 16.85 8.60
C GLY A 154 -8.81 16.29 10.02
N GLY A 155 -7.77 15.97 10.79
CA GLY A 155 -7.91 15.45 12.15
C GLY A 155 -8.00 13.92 12.26
N VAL A 156 -7.94 13.19 11.14
CA VAL A 156 -8.06 11.72 11.14
C VAL A 156 -6.90 11.05 10.41
N CYS A 157 -6.51 9.87 10.90
CA CYS A 157 -5.52 9.03 10.22
C CYS A 157 -5.99 8.73 8.78
N HIS A 158 -5.14 8.98 7.81
CA HIS A 158 -5.46 8.88 6.40
C HIS A 158 -4.29 8.36 5.57
N ALA A 159 -4.59 7.91 4.35
CA ALA A 159 -3.60 7.39 3.41
C ALA A 159 -3.83 7.96 2.01
N TRP A 160 -2.74 8.17 1.28
CA TRP A 160 -2.72 8.69 -0.09
C TRP A 160 -1.48 8.17 -0.83
N ASN A 161 -1.22 8.72 -2.01
CA ASN A 161 -0.14 8.33 -2.90
C ASN A 161 0.82 9.47 -3.21
N ALA A 162 2.07 9.12 -3.50
CA ALA A 162 3.01 10.01 -4.16
C ALA A 162 3.75 9.25 -5.27
N TYR A 163 3.99 9.89 -6.41
CA TYR A 163 4.71 9.29 -7.54
C TYR A 163 5.39 10.38 -8.38
N VAL A 164 6.26 10.00 -9.31
CA VAL A 164 6.90 10.94 -10.24
C VAL A 164 6.16 10.88 -11.57
N ASP A 165 5.69 12.03 -12.06
CA ASP A 165 5.00 12.12 -13.35
C ASP A 165 5.97 12.01 -14.55
N SER A 166 5.42 11.97 -15.77
CA SER A 166 6.22 11.91 -17.01
C SER A 166 7.19 13.08 -17.21
N THR A 167 7.02 14.20 -16.48
CA THR A 167 7.88 15.37 -16.53
C THR A 167 9.00 15.36 -15.48
N GLY A 168 8.97 14.39 -14.55
CA GLY A 168 9.91 14.29 -13.43
C GLY A 168 9.46 15.04 -12.18
N ARG A 169 8.22 15.54 -12.11
CA ARG A 169 7.67 16.22 -10.94
C ARG A 169 7.10 15.21 -9.95
N LEU A 170 7.33 15.45 -8.66
CA LEU A 170 6.68 14.71 -7.58
C LEU A 170 5.20 15.13 -7.49
N VAL A 171 4.31 14.19 -7.73
CA VAL A 171 2.85 14.35 -7.67
C VAL A 171 2.31 13.68 -6.42
N PHE A 172 1.34 14.32 -5.78
CA PHE A 172 0.58 13.76 -4.67
C PHE A 172 -0.86 13.51 -5.09
N ALA A 173 -1.35 12.30 -4.86
CA ALA A 173 -2.70 11.89 -5.23
C ALA A 173 -3.42 11.25 -4.05
N ASP A 174 -4.60 11.77 -3.69
CA ASP A 174 -5.52 11.12 -2.75
C ASP A 174 -6.62 10.42 -3.54
N VAL A 175 -6.31 9.22 -4.00
CA VAL A 175 -7.26 8.40 -4.75
C VAL A 175 -8.56 8.14 -3.97
N THR A 176 -8.49 8.09 -2.63
CA THR A 176 -9.68 7.87 -1.80
C THR A 176 -10.63 9.04 -1.94
N TYR A 177 -10.16 10.26 -1.72
CA TYR A 177 -11.01 11.44 -1.88
C TYR A 177 -11.37 11.72 -3.35
N ALA A 178 -10.51 11.37 -4.31
CA ALA A 178 -10.87 11.45 -5.71
C ALA A 178 -12.14 10.64 -6.02
N VAL A 179 -12.28 9.43 -5.47
CA VAL A 179 -13.39 8.52 -5.78
C VAL A 179 -14.55 8.59 -4.78
N THR A 180 -14.37 9.15 -3.57
CA THR A 180 -15.43 9.15 -2.54
C THR A 180 -15.91 10.53 -2.12
N ALA A 181 -15.30 11.63 -2.59
CA ALA A 181 -15.74 12.97 -2.20
C ALA A 181 -17.08 13.37 -2.85
N ASN A 182 -17.49 12.68 -3.91
CA ASN A 182 -18.78 12.86 -4.58
C ASN A 182 -19.26 11.50 -5.10
N ASP A 183 -20.52 11.17 -4.85
CA ASP A 183 -21.09 9.84 -5.17
C ASP A 183 -21.32 9.65 -6.68
N ASP A 184 -21.46 10.74 -7.44
CA ASP A 184 -21.83 10.70 -8.86
C ASP A 184 -20.63 10.88 -9.80
N LEU A 185 -19.56 11.53 -9.33
CA LEU A 185 -18.44 11.95 -10.17
C LEU A 185 -17.10 11.90 -9.42
N MET A 186 -16.06 11.47 -10.13
CA MET A 186 -14.70 11.56 -9.62
C MET A 186 -14.24 13.02 -9.49
N VAL A 187 -13.57 13.34 -8.39
CA VAL A 187 -13.03 14.68 -8.09
C VAL A 187 -11.54 14.71 -8.44
N GLU A 188 -11.27 14.96 -9.72
CA GLU A 188 -9.94 14.92 -10.37
C GLU A 188 -8.84 15.73 -9.65
N ASN A 189 -9.20 16.83 -8.99
CA ASN A 189 -8.23 17.66 -8.25
C ASN A 189 -7.51 16.91 -7.13
N PHE A 190 -8.04 15.77 -6.68
CA PHE A 190 -7.35 14.92 -5.72
C PHE A 190 -6.30 14.01 -6.37
N LEU A 191 -6.22 13.88 -7.70
CA LEU A 191 -5.22 13.05 -8.38
C LEU A 191 -3.92 13.80 -8.73
N ASP A 192 -3.94 15.13 -8.68
CA ASP A 192 -2.76 16.01 -8.72
C ASP A 192 -2.99 17.15 -7.70
N MET A 193 -2.71 16.87 -6.43
CA MET A 193 -2.95 17.80 -5.34
C MET A 193 -1.93 18.93 -5.32
N GLU A 194 -2.44 20.16 -5.16
CA GLU A 194 -1.63 21.34 -4.96
C GLU A 194 -0.78 21.25 -3.67
N ALA A 195 0.39 21.88 -3.70
CA ALA A 195 1.33 21.87 -2.58
C ALA A 195 0.71 22.39 -1.27
N GLU A 196 -0.22 23.35 -1.35
CA GLU A 196 -0.96 23.84 -0.20
C GLU A 196 -1.82 22.74 0.44
N THR A 197 -2.56 21.97 -0.37
CA THR A 197 -3.36 20.84 0.10
C THR A 197 -2.48 19.79 0.79
N VAL A 198 -1.33 19.47 0.20
CA VAL A 198 -0.37 18.54 0.79
C VAL A 198 0.19 19.07 2.12
N SER A 199 0.47 20.38 2.21
CA SER A 199 1.06 21.00 3.40
C SER A 199 0.15 20.98 4.64
N THR A 200 -1.15 20.81 4.45
CA THR A 200 -2.10 20.65 5.56
C THR A 200 -2.14 19.23 6.12
N ARG A 201 -1.53 18.25 5.42
CA ARG A 201 -1.40 16.88 5.90
C ARG A 201 -0.23 16.77 6.86
N ILE A 202 -0.46 16.14 8.01
CA ILE A 202 0.62 15.83 8.96
C ILE A 202 1.22 14.50 8.53
N THR A 203 2.49 14.49 8.14
CA THR A 203 3.19 13.28 7.70
C THR A 203 4.68 13.39 7.97
N ASP A 204 5.34 12.25 8.21
CA ASP A 204 6.79 12.11 8.06
C ASP A 204 7.06 11.32 6.77
N SER A 205 7.96 11.81 5.92
CA SER A 205 8.38 11.06 4.73
C SER A 205 9.00 9.70 5.06
N GLU A 206 9.50 9.51 6.28
CA GLU A 206 9.95 8.20 6.77
C GLU A 206 8.81 7.19 6.90
N ASP A 207 7.57 7.65 7.07
CA ASP A 207 6.38 6.80 7.11
C ASP A 207 5.87 6.44 5.71
N TRP A 208 6.50 6.94 4.64
CA TRP A 208 6.09 6.61 3.28
C TRP A 208 6.75 5.33 2.83
N TYR A 209 5.92 4.42 2.32
CA TYR A 209 6.36 3.12 1.85
C TYR A 209 6.47 3.19 0.33
N PHE A 210 7.67 3.56 -0.14
CA PHE A 210 8.05 3.42 -1.52
C PHE A 210 8.38 1.96 -1.82
N ALA A 211 7.72 1.40 -2.83
CA ALA A 211 8.23 0.24 -3.53
C ALA A 211 8.82 0.74 -4.86
N GLY A 212 9.92 0.12 -5.30
CA GLY A 212 10.70 0.57 -6.45
C GLY A 212 12.07 -0.09 -6.47
#